data_AF-A0A960JKB5-F1
#
_entry.id   AF-A0A960JKB5-F1
#
_cell.length_a   1.000
_cell.length_b   1.000
_cell.length_c   1.000
_cell.angle_alpha   90.00
_cell.angle_beta   90.00
_cell.angle_gamma   90.00
#
_symmetry.space_group_name_H-M   'P 1'
#
loop_
_entity.id
_entity.type
_entity.pdbx_description
1 polymer ?
#
loop_
_entity_poly.entity_id
_entity_poly.type
_entity_poly.pdbx_seq_one_letter_code
_entity_poly.pdbx_strand_id
1 'polypeptide(L)'
;MTDDATRSSNDRLVVVVKADCPTCVMATPAVEALAAAGARVLSQDDPGFPAGVPDVVDDTELSWSVDWNIEVVPTLLRVRDDTEVTRVEGWDRARWAEVSAIESLGEGLPERRPGCGSLTLDP
;
A
#
# COMPACT_ATOMS: atom_id res chain seq x y z
N MET A 1 33.51 16.10 -18.52
CA MET A 1 32.67 15.56 -19.61
C MET A 1 31.31 15.38 -18.98
N THR A 2 30.40 16.25 -19.37
CA THR A 2 29.09 16.44 -18.75
C THR A 2 28.07 16.04 -19.79
N ASP A 3 27.26 15.03 -19.47
CA ASP A 3 26.02 14.62 -20.14
C ASP A 3 25.15 14.12 -18.97
N ASP A 4 24.18 14.87 -18.43
CA ASP A 4 22.87 15.21 -18.99
C ASP A 4 22.10 14.01 -19.56
N ALA A 5 21.33 13.34 -18.69
CA ALA A 5 20.11 12.63 -19.07
C ALA A 5 19.21 12.48 -17.83
N THR A 6 18.26 13.39 -17.76
CA THR A 6 17.05 13.37 -16.95
C THR A 6 16.40 11.99 -16.93
N ARG A 7 16.31 11.36 -15.76
CA ARG A 7 15.22 10.41 -15.48
C ARG A 7 14.63 10.82 -14.14
N SER A 8 13.48 11.45 -14.20
CA SER A 8 12.62 11.61 -13.04
C SER A 8 12.38 10.20 -12.50
N SER A 9 13.07 9.78 -11.45
CA SER A 9 12.87 8.46 -10.86
C SER A 9 11.54 8.50 -10.14
N ASN A 10 10.46 8.19 -10.87
CA ASN A 10 9.09 8.17 -10.36
C ASN A 10 8.89 6.86 -9.58
N ASP A 11 9.70 6.67 -8.53
CA ASP A 11 9.66 5.54 -7.61
C ASP A 11 8.74 5.89 -6.45
N ARG A 12 7.60 5.19 -6.35
CA ARG A 12 6.58 5.45 -5.34
C ARG A 12 6.05 4.16 -4.74
N LEU A 13 5.57 4.28 -3.51
CA LEU A 13 4.82 3.22 -2.85
C LEU A 13 3.33 3.50 -2.95
N VAL A 14 2.55 2.44 -3.13
CA VAL A 14 1.10 2.48 -3.12
C VAL A 14 0.63 1.39 -2.15
N VAL A 15 -0.26 1.74 -1.22
CA VAL A 15 -0.87 0.80 -0.28
C VAL A 15 -2.36 0.76 -0.56
N VAL A 16 -2.91 -0.41 -0.80
CA VAL A 16 -4.36 -0.61 -0.97
C VAL A 16 -4.90 -1.32 0.26
N VAL A 17 -5.91 -0.74 0.88
CA VAL A 17 -6.50 -1.21 2.14
C VAL A 17 -8.04 -1.21 2.07
N LYS A 18 -8.67 -1.81 3.08
CA LYS A 18 -10.09 -1.67 3.34
C LYS A 18 -10.37 -1.71 4.85
N ALA A 19 -11.32 -0.93 5.33
CA ALA A 19 -11.72 -0.82 6.73
C ALA A 19 -12.28 -2.14 7.28
N ASP A 20 -13.03 -2.91 6.48
CA ASP A 20 -13.58 -4.22 6.87
C ASP A 20 -12.53 -5.36 6.84
N CYS A 21 -11.23 -5.05 6.74
CA CYS A 21 -10.16 -6.02 6.84
C CYS A 21 -9.44 -5.91 8.20
N PRO A 22 -9.56 -6.92 9.09
CA PRO A 22 -8.85 -6.91 10.38
C PRO A 22 -7.33 -6.78 10.26
N THR A 23 -6.75 -7.31 9.18
CA THR A 23 -5.31 -7.16 8.90
C THR A 23 -4.96 -5.74 8.48
N CYS A 24 -5.82 -5.04 7.71
CA CYS A 24 -5.63 -3.62 7.42
C CYS A 24 -5.71 -2.78 8.70
N VAL A 25 -6.71 -3.02 9.55
CA VAL A 25 -6.86 -2.32 10.84
C VAL A 25 -5.65 -2.54 11.75
N MET A 26 -5.15 -3.77 11.83
CA MET A 26 -3.92 -4.09 12.58
C MET A 26 -2.68 -3.39 12.00
N ALA A 27 -2.57 -3.34 10.67
CA ALA A 27 -1.45 -2.74 9.96
C ALA A 27 -1.48 -1.20 9.91
N THR A 28 -2.55 -0.54 10.38
CA THR A 28 -2.72 0.92 10.36
C THR A 28 -1.47 1.70 10.80
N PRO A 29 -0.77 1.38 11.91
CA PRO A 29 0.43 2.11 12.30
C PRO A 29 1.56 2.07 11.24
N ALA A 30 1.68 0.96 10.50
CA ALA A 30 2.63 0.84 9.41
C ALA A 30 2.17 1.61 8.16
N VAL A 31 0.87 1.60 7.86
CA VAL A 31 0.29 2.38 6.75
C VAL A 31 0.46 3.88 6.99
N GLU A 32 0.23 4.36 8.22
CA GLU A 32 0.47 5.76 8.61
C GLU A 32 1.95 6.16 8.46
N ALA A 33 2.87 5.29 8.88
CA ALA A 33 4.31 5.51 8.70
C ALA A 33 4.71 5.59 7.21
N LEU A 34 4.13 4.73 6.37
CA LEU A 34 4.33 4.76 4.92
C LEU A 34 3.77 6.03 4.28
N ALA A 35 2.57 6.45 4.69
CA ALA A 35 1.96 7.68 4.21
C ALA A 35 2.82 8.91 4.58
N ALA A 36 3.32 8.96 5.83
CA ALA A 36 4.25 10.00 6.27
C ALA A 36 5.56 10.01 5.47
N ALA A 37 6.00 8.85 4.95
CA ALA A 37 7.15 8.71 4.05
C ALA A 37 6.82 8.98 2.57
N GLY A 38 5.57 9.34 2.24
CA GLY A 38 5.13 9.70 0.89
C GLY A 38 4.45 8.59 0.09
N ALA A 39 4.08 7.46 0.71
CA ALA A 39 3.27 6.44 0.05
C ALA A 39 1.84 6.95 -0.20
N ARG A 40 1.27 6.58 -1.35
CA ARG A 40 -0.17 6.78 -1.61
C ARG A 40 -0.97 5.68 -0.93
N VAL A 41 -2.04 6.03 -0.22
CA VAL A 41 -2.94 5.07 0.42
C VAL A 41 -4.29 5.12 -0.30
N LEU A 42 -4.79 3.97 -0.75
CA LEU A 42 -6.08 3.81 -1.41
C LEU A 42 -6.97 2.95 -0.52
N SER A 43 -8.23 3.36 -0.36
CA SER A 43 -9.21 2.62 0.45
C SER A 43 -10.38 2.16 -0.40
N GLN A 44 -10.69 0.85 -0.34
CA GLN A 44 -11.72 0.21 -1.17
C GLN A 44 -13.15 0.42 -0.65
N ASP A 45 -13.34 0.79 0.63
CA ASP A 45 -14.67 0.77 1.28
C ASP A 45 -14.97 2.03 2.11
N ASP A 46 -13.95 2.66 2.68
CA ASP A 46 -14.10 3.85 3.51
C ASP A 46 -13.00 4.88 3.20
N PRO A 47 -13.31 6.02 2.57
CA PRO A 47 -12.31 7.06 2.27
C PRO A 47 -11.75 7.74 3.54
N GLY A 48 -12.37 7.52 4.71
CA GLY A 48 -11.84 7.94 6.01
C GLY A 48 -10.87 6.94 6.65
N PHE A 49 -10.64 5.78 6.03
CA PHE A 49 -9.76 4.73 6.56
C PHE A 49 -8.42 4.66 5.80
N PRO A 50 -7.27 4.58 6.50
CA PRO A 50 -7.11 4.73 7.96
C PRO A 50 -7.20 6.19 8.40
N ALA A 51 -7.84 6.43 9.55
CA ALA A 51 -8.14 7.78 10.04
C ALA A 51 -6.92 8.67 10.34
N GLY A 52 -5.73 8.08 10.55
CA GLY A 52 -4.48 8.81 10.75
C GLY A 52 -3.80 9.28 9.47
N VAL A 53 -4.35 8.96 8.29
CA VAL A 53 -3.82 9.40 6.98
C VAL A 53 -4.74 10.50 6.44
N PRO A 54 -4.24 11.75 6.26
CA PRO A 54 -5.08 12.87 5.85
C PRO A 54 -5.52 12.82 4.38
N ASP A 55 -4.71 12.21 3.51
CA ASP A 55 -4.90 12.22 2.05
C ASP A 55 -5.14 10.79 1.51
N VAL A 56 -6.06 10.05 2.14
CA VAL A 56 -6.51 8.75 1.61
C VAL A 56 -7.21 8.97 0.27
N VAL A 57 -6.78 8.20 -0.73
CA VAL A 57 -7.41 8.17 -2.04
C VAL A 57 -8.64 7.28 -1.95
N ASP A 58 -9.80 7.86 -2.25
CA ASP A 58 -11.06 7.14 -2.40
C ASP A 58 -10.97 6.18 -3.60
N ASP A 59 -11.07 4.88 -3.33
CA ASP A 59 -11.16 3.82 -4.33
C ASP A 59 -12.42 2.96 -4.09
N THR A 60 -13.50 3.57 -3.59
CA THR A 60 -14.79 2.88 -3.36
C THR A 60 -15.48 2.42 -4.65
N GLU A 61 -15.21 3.10 -5.77
CA GLU A 61 -15.59 2.67 -7.11
C GLU A 61 -14.62 1.62 -7.71
N LEU A 62 -13.61 1.19 -6.94
CA LEU A 62 -12.65 0.13 -7.24
C LEU A 62 -11.83 0.32 -8.54
N SER A 63 -11.85 1.50 -9.14
CA SER A 63 -11.20 1.75 -10.42
C SER A 63 -9.68 1.52 -10.35
N TRP A 64 -9.03 1.97 -9.28
CA TRP A 64 -7.61 1.68 -9.08
C TRP A 64 -7.38 0.21 -8.75
N SER A 65 -8.21 -0.38 -7.90
CA SER A 65 -8.08 -1.79 -7.55
C SER A 65 -8.21 -2.73 -8.76
N VAL A 66 -9.07 -2.39 -9.71
CA VAL A 66 -9.17 -3.08 -11.01
C VAL A 66 -7.92 -2.86 -11.86
N ASP A 67 -7.51 -1.60 -12.05
CA ASP A 67 -6.33 -1.25 -12.87
C ASP A 67 -5.04 -1.94 -12.39
N TRP A 68 -4.89 -2.11 -11.07
CA TRP A 68 -3.72 -2.72 -10.44
C TRP A 68 -3.90 -4.21 -10.14
N ASN A 69 -5.00 -4.83 -10.56
CA ASN A 69 -5.34 -6.23 -10.31
C ASN A 69 -5.13 -6.61 -8.82
N ILE A 70 -5.78 -5.87 -7.94
CA ILE A 70 -5.76 -6.10 -6.50
C ILE A 70 -6.74 -7.23 -6.17
N GLU A 71 -6.21 -8.35 -5.69
CA GLU A 71 -7.00 -9.52 -5.28
C GLU A 71 -7.06 -9.68 -3.76
N VAL A 72 -6.06 -9.15 -3.04
CA VAL A 72 -5.90 -9.25 -1.59
C VAL A 72 -5.63 -7.88 -0.98
N VAL A 73 -6.15 -7.63 0.21
CA VAL A 73 -5.85 -6.44 1.02
C VAL A 73 -5.42 -6.83 2.46
N PRO A 74 -4.48 -6.10 3.09
CA PRO A 74 -3.74 -4.98 2.51
C PRO A 74 -2.76 -5.46 1.44
N THR A 75 -2.46 -4.60 0.45
CA THR A 75 -1.41 -4.84 -0.55
C THR A 75 -0.48 -3.64 -0.60
N LEU A 76 0.83 -3.89 -0.51
CA LEU A 76 1.88 -2.91 -0.73
C LEU A 76 2.49 -3.11 -2.12
N LEU A 77 2.46 -2.07 -2.94
CA LEU A 77 3.07 -2.01 -4.26
C LEU A 77 4.23 -1.03 -4.25
N ARG A 78 5.30 -1.39 -4.98
CA ARG A 78 6.32 -0.45 -5.42
C ARG A 78 6.17 -0.25 -6.91
N VAL A 79 6.15 1.01 -7.32
CA VAL A 79 5.94 1.43 -8.70
C VAL A 79 7.12 2.25 -9.13
N ARG A 80 7.70 1.93 -10.29
CA ARG A 80 8.78 2.70 -10.91
C ARG A 80 8.43 3.00 -12.34
N ASP A 81 8.57 4.26 -12.74
CA ASP A 81 8.29 4.68 -14.12
C ASP A 81 6.89 4.19 -14.57
N ASP A 82 5.90 4.35 -13.67
CA ASP A 82 4.49 3.93 -13.80
C ASP A 82 4.24 2.42 -14.00
N THR A 83 5.24 1.60 -13.73
CA THR A 83 5.16 0.14 -13.79
C THR A 83 5.27 -0.47 -12.40
N GLU A 84 4.38 -1.40 -12.04
CA GLU A 84 4.53 -2.23 -10.85
C GLU A 84 5.84 -3.02 -10.94
N VAL A 85 6.71 -2.89 -9.92
CA VAL A 85 7.96 -3.67 -9.85
C VAL A 85 7.95 -4.71 -8.74
N THR A 86 7.22 -4.45 -7.66
CA THR A 86 7.12 -5.37 -6.52
C THR A 86 5.76 -5.24 -5.87
N ARG A 87 5.24 -6.37 -5.40
CA ARG A 87 3.98 -6.53 -4.69
C ARG A 87 4.16 -7.37 -3.44
N VAL A 88 3.48 -7.00 -2.36
CA VAL A 88 3.32 -7.83 -1.16
C VAL A 88 1.86 -7.82 -0.75
N GLU A 89 1.24 -8.99 -0.81
CA GLU A 89 -0.15 -9.21 -0.42
C GLU A 89 -0.26 -9.66 1.03
N GLY A 90 -1.28 -9.17 1.72
CA GLY A 90 -1.39 -9.33 3.16
C GLY A 90 -0.28 -8.60 3.91
N TRP A 91 -0.09 -8.98 5.17
CA TRP A 91 0.94 -8.40 6.02
C TRP A 91 2.11 -9.37 6.19
N ASP A 92 3.30 -8.94 5.78
CA ASP A 92 4.58 -9.52 6.16
C ASP A 92 5.52 -8.37 6.53
N ARG A 93 5.80 -8.22 7.83
CA ARG A 93 6.55 -7.09 8.38
C ARG A 93 7.92 -6.94 7.72
N ALA A 94 8.64 -8.04 7.51
CA ALA A 94 9.98 -8.00 6.93
C ALA A 94 9.94 -7.61 5.45
N ARG A 95 8.97 -8.14 4.69
CA ARG A 95 8.80 -7.81 3.27
C ARG A 95 8.32 -6.37 3.07
N TRP A 96 7.44 -5.88 3.92
CA TRP A 96 7.00 -4.49 3.89
C TRP A 96 8.16 -3.53 4.21
N ALA A 97 8.97 -3.84 5.22
CA ALA A 97 10.18 -3.08 5.54
C ALA A 97 11.20 -3.06 4.38
N GLU A 98 11.43 -4.21 3.73
CA GLU A 98 12.32 -4.33 2.57
C GLU A 98 11.81 -3.50 1.38
N VAL A 99 10.54 -3.64 1.01
CA VAL A 99 9.97 -2.96 -0.17
C VAL A 99 9.94 -1.45 0.03
N SER A 100 9.60 -1.01 1.24
CA SER A 100 9.55 0.41 1.60
C SER A 100 10.93 1.04 1.89
N ALA A 101 11.94 0.21 2.14
CA ALA A 101 13.24 0.62 2.67
C ALA A 101 13.15 1.34 4.04
N ILE A 102 12.14 0.99 4.85
CA ILE A 102 11.97 1.48 6.23
C ILE A 102 12.18 0.30 7.18
N GLU A 103 13.38 0.18 7.77
CA GLU A 103 13.78 -0.97 8.58
C GLU A 103 12.90 -1.18 9.83
N SER A 104 12.47 -0.09 10.47
CA SER A 104 11.63 -0.10 11.66
C SER A 104 10.13 -0.21 11.36
N LEU A 105 9.74 -0.46 10.10
CA LEU A 105 8.34 -0.48 9.72
C LEU A 105 7.59 -1.60 10.46
N GLY A 106 6.52 -1.22 11.16
CA GLY A 106 5.67 -2.15 11.90
C GLY A 106 6.35 -2.76 13.14
N GLU A 107 7.35 -2.12 13.72
CA GLU A 107 7.86 -2.51 15.04
C GLU A 107 6.73 -2.68 16.06
N GLY A 108 6.73 -3.81 16.78
CA GLY A 108 5.65 -4.16 17.71
C GLY A 108 4.42 -4.82 17.08
N LEU A 109 4.31 -4.88 15.75
CA LEU A 109 3.26 -5.64 15.05
C LEU A 109 3.65 -7.12 14.89
N PRO A 110 2.66 -8.04 14.72
CA PRO A 110 2.92 -9.44 14.38
C PRO A 110 3.81 -9.57 13.14
N GLU A 111 4.57 -10.67 13.02
CA GLU A 111 5.45 -10.86 11.86
C GLU A 111 4.68 -11.03 10.55
N ARG A 112 3.57 -11.79 10.58
CA ARG A 112 2.75 -12.09 9.40
C ARG A 112 1.27 -12.19 9.75
N ARG A 113 0.41 -11.76 8.84
CA ARG A 113 -1.05 -12.02 8.86
C ARG A 113 -1.56 -12.17 7.42
N PRO A 114 -2.46 -13.14 7.16
CA PRO A 114 -3.12 -13.22 5.87
C PRO A 114 -3.97 -11.96 5.63
N GLY A 115 -4.12 -11.58 4.36
CA GLY A 115 -5.06 -10.54 3.96
C GLY A 115 -6.50 -11.05 3.85
N CYS A 116 -7.40 -10.15 3.47
CA CYS A 116 -8.76 -10.45 3.05
C CYS A 116 -8.88 -10.33 1.52
N GLY A 117 -9.89 -10.95 0.92
CA GLY A 117 -10.21 -10.73 -0.49
C GLY A 117 -10.54 -9.25 -0.76
N SER A 118 -10.09 -8.76 -1.90
CA SER A 118 -10.49 -7.46 -2.42
C SER A 118 -11.97 -7.44 -2.77
N LEU A 119 -12.62 -6.28 -2.63
CA LEU A 119 -14.00 -6.09 -3.06
C LEU A 119 -14.20 -6.26 -4.58
N THR A 120 -13.13 -6.22 -5.39
CA THR A 120 -13.20 -6.54 -6.82
C THR A 120 -13.59 -7.98 -7.12
N LEU A 121 -13.49 -8.87 -6.11
CA LEU A 121 -13.80 -10.29 -6.22
C LEU A 121 -15.17 -10.66 -5.64
N ASP A 122 -15.89 -9.70 -5.04
CA ASP A 122 -17.23 -9.94 -4.52
C ASP A 122 -18.24 -10.06 -5.68
N PRO A 123 -19.20 -11.01 -5.63
CA PRO A 123 -20.11 -11.34 -6.73
C PRO A 123 -21.26 -10.34 -6.96
#